data_AF-A0A3D5FJZ3-F1
#
_entry.id   AF-A0A3D5FJZ3-F1
#
_cell.length_a   1.000
_cell.length_b   1.000
_cell.length_c   1.000
_cell.angle_alpha   90.00
_cell.angle_beta   90.00
_cell.angle_gamma   90.00
#
_symmetry.space_group_name_H-M   'P 1'
#
loop_
_entity.id
_entity.type
_entity.pdbx_description
1 polymer ?
#
loop_
_entity_poly.entity_id
_entity_poly.type
_entity_poly.pdbx_seq_one_letter_code
_entity_poly.pdbx_strand_id
1 'polypeptide(L)'
;FPDQLDGSFTERDDWEDRKWGMFSDRSPTDPVEFTGQAGDLILWHCFLCHTGSTNVRSRPRQAVFSRWHHADREEMKYDVPEDLWKYWA
;
A
#
# COMPACT_ATOMS: atom_id res chain seq x y z
N PHE A 1 4.41 -13.05 -7.66
CA PHE A 1 3.53 -12.63 -6.56
C PHE A 1 3.69 -13.63 -5.43
N PRO A 2 3.59 -13.21 -4.17
CA PRO A 2 3.67 -14.13 -3.06
C PRO A 2 2.40 -14.95 -2.92
N ASP A 3 2.53 -16.17 -2.41
CA ASP A 3 1.40 -17.08 -2.16
C ASP A 3 0.71 -16.79 -0.81
N GLN A 4 1.33 -15.98 0.06
CA GLN A 4 0.84 -15.57 1.37
C GLN A 4 1.22 -14.11 1.68
N LEU A 5 0.45 -13.44 2.53
CA LEU A 5 0.67 -12.05 2.95
C LEU A 5 1.13 -11.98 4.42
N ASP A 6 1.92 -12.96 4.83
CA ASP A 6 2.41 -13.15 6.21
C ASP A 6 3.76 -12.47 6.49
N GLY A 7 4.34 -11.82 5.48
CA GLY A 7 5.64 -11.14 5.55
C GLY A 7 6.80 -11.97 4.99
N SER A 8 6.63 -13.27 4.74
CA SER A 8 7.68 -14.14 4.17
C SER A 8 8.18 -13.65 2.80
N PHE A 9 7.37 -12.90 2.07
CA PHE A 9 7.75 -12.29 0.80
C PHE A 9 8.91 -11.28 0.91
N THR A 10 9.23 -10.78 2.10
CA THR A 10 10.41 -9.94 2.34
C THR A 10 11.71 -10.73 2.46
N GLU A 11 11.63 -12.06 2.56
CA GLU A 11 12.80 -12.95 2.66
C GLU A 11 13.24 -13.52 1.31
N ARG A 12 12.54 -13.16 0.22
CA ARG A 12 12.87 -13.58 -1.14
C ARG A 12 14.20 -13.00 -1.59
N ASP A 13 14.95 -13.75 -2.40
CA ASP A 13 16.23 -13.30 -2.97
C ASP A 13 16.12 -12.00 -3.79
N ASP A 14 14.95 -11.71 -4.37
CA ASP A 14 14.68 -10.51 -5.18
C ASP A 14 14.10 -9.33 -4.37
N TRP A 15 14.03 -9.44 -3.04
CA TRP A 15 13.41 -8.42 -2.18
C TRP A 15 14.13 -7.07 -2.22
N GLU A 16 15.45 -7.04 -2.09
CA GLU A 16 16.19 -5.76 -2.02
C GLU A 16 16.09 -4.95 -3.32
N ASP A 17 16.05 -5.64 -4.46
CA ASP A 17 15.95 -5.01 -5.77
C ASP A 17 14.53 -4.52 -6.06
N ARG A 18 13.51 -5.32 -5.72
CA ARG A 18 12.12 -5.04 -6.12
C ARG A 18 11.33 -4.32 -5.05
N LYS A 19 11.58 -4.62 -3.78
CA LYS A 19 10.82 -4.15 -2.60
C LYS A 19 9.31 -4.25 -2.86
N TRP A 20 8.55 -3.23 -2.46
CA TRP A 20 7.12 -3.11 -2.72
C TRP A 20 6.74 -3.03 -4.21
N GLY A 21 7.70 -2.78 -5.11
CA GLY A 21 7.49 -2.81 -6.55
C GLY A 21 7.00 -4.18 -7.05
N MET A 22 7.29 -5.26 -6.33
CA MET A 22 6.84 -6.61 -6.72
C MET A 22 5.31 -6.77 -6.78
N PHE A 23 4.56 -5.89 -6.11
CA PHE A 23 3.09 -5.88 -6.12
C PHE A 23 2.50 -5.02 -7.24
N SER A 24 3.32 -4.23 -7.95
CA SER A 24 2.85 -3.24 -8.92
C SER A 24 2.80 -3.74 -10.37
N ASP A 25 3.55 -4.78 -10.72
CA ASP A 25 3.80 -5.18 -12.11
C ASP A 25 2.56 -5.63 -12.91
N ARG A 26 1.45 -5.93 -12.22
CA ARG A 26 0.20 -6.38 -12.82
C ARG A 26 -0.96 -5.41 -12.63
N SER A 27 -0.67 -4.14 -12.30
CA SER A 27 -1.75 -3.13 -12.23
C SER A 27 -2.46 -3.04 -13.59
N PRO A 28 -3.80 -3.21 -13.65
CA PRO A 28 -4.55 -3.09 -14.90
C PRO A 28 -4.66 -1.64 -15.40
N THR A 29 -4.26 -0.68 -14.57
CA THR A 29 -4.31 0.75 -14.85
C THR A 29 -2.98 1.41 -14.54
N ASP A 30 -2.70 2.50 -15.25
CA ASP A 30 -1.57 3.38 -14.94
C ASP A 30 -1.74 4.05 -13.56
N PRO A 31 -0.63 4.48 -12.93
CA PRO A 31 -0.70 5.28 -11.70
C PRO A 31 -1.52 6.56 -11.92
N VAL A 32 -2.44 6.83 -10.99
CA VAL A 32 -3.28 8.03 -11.02
C VAL A 32 -2.79 9.01 -9.96
N GLU A 33 -2.43 10.23 -10.38
CA GLU A 33 -2.15 11.32 -9.45
C GLU A 33 -3.46 11.90 -8.90
N PHE A 34 -3.46 12.21 -7.61
CA PHE A 34 -4.54 12.98 -7.00
C PHE A 34 -3.94 14.06 -6.09
N THR A 35 -4.76 15.07 -5.79
CA THR A 35 -4.39 16.18 -4.92
C THR A 35 -5.42 16.32 -3.80
N GLY A 36 -4.95 16.77 -2.63
CA GLY A 36 -5.80 17.05 -1.47
C GLY A 36 -5.48 18.40 -0.86
N GLN A 37 -6.46 18.98 -0.18
CA GLN A 37 -6.35 20.19 0.61
C GLN A 37 -5.96 19.89 2.05
N ALA A 38 -5.58 20.94 2.79
CA ALA A 38 -5.32 20.80 4.22
C ALA A 38 -6.62 20.38 4.93
N GLY A 39 -6.57 19.26 5.64
CA GLY A 39 -7.73 18.67 6.32
C GLY A 39 -8.34 17.48 5.59
N ASP A 40 -7.98 17.22 4.33
CA ASP A 40 -8.45 16.03 3.62
C ASP A 40 -7.85 14.75 4.24
N LEU A 41 -8.68 13.70 4.25
CA LEU A 41 -8.29 12.36 4.68
C LEU A 41 -8.20 11.45 3.45
N ILE A 42 -7.10 10.72 3.35
CA ILE A 42 -6.91 9.67 2.36
C ILE A 42 -6.85 8.36 3.14
N LEU A 43 -7.68 7.40 2.76
CA LEU A 43 -7.62 6.02 3.23
C LEU A 43 -7.21 5.14 2.06
N TRP A 44 -6.22 4.28 2.28
CA TRP A 44 -5.78 3.34 1.25
C TRP A 44 -5.40 1.99 1.86
N HIS A 45 -5.55 0.94 1.06
CA HIS A 45 -5.20 -0.42 1.45
C HIS A 45 -3.67 -0.55 1.63
N CYS A 46 -3.20 -1.37 2.58
CA CYS A 46 -1.78 -1.52 2.88
C CYS A 46 -0.93 -2.05 1.71
N PHE A 47 -1.57 -2.78 0.79
CA PHE A 47 -0.95 -3.30 -0.45
C PHE A 47 -1.16 -2.41 -1.68
N LEU A 48 -1.76 -1.21 -1.53
CA LEU A 48 -1.81 -0.26 -2.64
C LEU A 48 -0.40 0.27 -2.92
N CYS A 49 0.14 0.07 -4.12
CA CYS A 49 1.38 0.70 -4.55
C CYS A 49 1.16 2.21 -4.70
N HIS A 50 1.93 3.02 -3.98
CA HIS A 50 1.81 4.48 -4.00
C HIS A 50 3.17 5.15 -3.73
N THR A 51 3.29 6.40 -4.16
CA THR A 51 4.46 7.24 -3.86
C THR A 51 4.04 8.70 -3.73
N GLY A 52 4.82 9.48 -2.98
CA GLY A 52 4.65 10.92 -2.89
C GLY A 52 5.39 11.63 -4.02
N SER A 53 4.73 12.55 -4.71
CA SER A 53 5.38 13.38 -5.72
C SER A 53 6.43 14.32 -5.10
N THR A 54 7.45 14.70 -5.86
CA THR A 54 8.45 15.68 -5.43
C THR A 54 7.80 17.02 -5.10
N ASN A 55 8.14 17.61 -3.95
CA ASN A 55 7.68 18.96 -3.63
C ASN A 55 8.54 20.00 -4.37
N VAL A 56 7.98 20.61 -5.41
CA VAL A 56 8.65 21.68 -6.19
C VAL A 56 8.43 23.09 -5.62
N ARG A 57 7.69 23.22 -4.50
CA ARG A 57 7.39 24.52 -3.87
C ARG A 57 8.35 24.81 -2.72
N SER A 58 8.54 26.10 -2.42
CA SER A 58 9.33 26.56 -1.28
C SER A 58 8.66 26.34 0.09
N ARG A 59 7.37 25.98 0.10
CA ARG A 59 6.60 25.70 1.31
C ARG A 59 6.58 24.20 1.58
N PRO A 60 6.85 23.74 2.82
CA PRO A 60 6.72 22.34 3.19
C PRO A 60 5.28 21.82 2.99
N ARG A 61 5.16 20.58 2.51
CA ARG A 61 3.90 19.82 2.47
C ARG A 61 3.95 18.79 3.60
N GLN A 62 3.00 18.87 4.53
CA GLN A 62 2.96 18.04 5.73
C GLN A 62 1.73 17.14 5.72
N ALA A 63 1.89 15.91 6.22
CA ALA A 63 0.82 14.95 6.44
C ALA A 63 1.14 14.11 7.68
N VAL A 64 0.10 13.61 8.35
CA VAL A 64 0.22 12.70 9.49
C VAL A 64 -0.29 11.34 9.05
N PHE A 65 0.49 10.30 9.33
CA PHE A 65 0.19 8.94 8.93
C PHE A 65 -0.09 8.08 10.16
N SER A 66 -1.19 7.33 10.11
CA SER A 66 -1.46 6.24 11.04
C SER A 66 -1.85 5.01 10.23
N ARG A 67 -1.63 3.82 10.80
CA ARG A 67 -2.02 2.55 10.19
C ARG A 67 -2.98 1.84 11.13
N TRP A 68 -4.14 1.50 10.60
CA TRP A 68 -5.12 0.66 11.28
C TRP A 68 -5.15 -0.71 10.61
N HIS A 69 -5.42 -1.74 11.39
CA HIS A 69 -5.59 -3.10 10.91
C HIS A 69 -6.90 -3.65 11.45
N HIS A 70 -7.46 -4.63 10.75
CA HIS A 70 -8.62 -5.37 11.21
C HIS A 70 -8.30 -6.09 12.53
N ALA A 71 -9.30 -6.27 13.39
CA ALA A 71 -9.11 -6.92 14.70
C ALA A 71 -8.55 -8.34 14.56
N ASP A 72 -9.02 -9.07 13.54
CA ASP A 72 -8.65 -10.47 13.25
C ASP A 72 -7.45 -10.62 12.30
N ARG A 73 -6.48 -9.68 12.37
CA ARG A 73 -5.34 -9.63 11.44
C ARG A 73 -4.54 -10.95 11.41
N GLU A 74 -4.36 -11.58 12.58
CA GLU A 74 -3.48 -12.74 12.70
C GLU A 74 -4.08 -13.99 12.04
N GLU A 75 -5.40 -14.11 12.05
CA GLU A 75 -6.15 -15.15 11.36
C GLU A 75 -6.16 -14.92 9.85
N MET A 76 -6.21 -13.65 9.42
CA MET A 76 -6.38 -13.26 8.02
C MET A 76 -5.07 -13.18 7.23
N LYS A 77 -3.90 -13.05 7.86
CA LYS A 77 -2.61 -12.81 7.17
C LYS A 77 -2.18 -13.93 6.19
N TYR A 78 -2.74 -15.12 6.34
CA TYR A 78 -2.48 -16.26 5.46
C TYR A 78 -3.31 -16.22 4.18
N ASP A 79 -4.36 -15.39 4.12
CA ASP A 79 -5.20 -15.25 2.95
C ASP A 79 -4.61 -14.22 1.98
N VAL A 80 -4.62 -14.55 0.68
CA VAL A 80 -4.41 -13.59 -0.41
C VAL A 80 -5.77 -13.28 -1.02
N PRO A 81 -6.50 -12.24 -0.56
CA PRO A 81 -7.84 -12.01 -1.06
C PRO A 81 -7.82 -11.45 -2.48
N GLU A 82 -8.69 -11.97 -3.35
CA GLU A 82 -8.93 -11.41 -4.69
C GLU A 82 -9.54 -10.00 -4.62
N ASP A 83 -10.29 -9.72 -3.55
CA ASP A 83 -10.84 -8.41 -3.21
C ASP A 83 -10.13 -7.83 -1.97
N LEU A 84 -9.41 -6.72 -2.15
CA LEU A 84 -8.68 -6.03 -1.07
C LEU A 84 -9.60 -5.51 0.05
N TRP A 85 -10.90 -5.38 -0.18
CA TRP A 85 -11.86 -4.90 0.81
C TRP A 85 -12.72 -6.01 1.42
N LYS A 86 -12.42 -7.29 1.14
CA LYS A 86 -13.16 -8.47 1.63
C LYS A 86 -13.49 -8.43 3.13
N TYR A 87 -12.57 -7.91 3.95
CA TYR A 87 -12.68 -7.86 5.42
C TYR A 87 -13.10 -6.49 5.99
N TRP A 88 -13.50 -5.56 5.12
CA TRP A 88 -13.87 -4.18 5.49
C TRP A 88 -15.30 -3.79 5.04
N ALA A 89 -16.01 -4.68 4.37
CA ALA A 89 -17.38 -4.49 3.90
C ALA A 89 -18.44 -4.91 4.94
#